data_AF-A0A147EBP8-F1
#
_entry.id   AF-A0A147EBP8-F1
#
_cell.length_a   1.000
_cell.length_b   1.000
_cell.length_c   1.000
_cell.angle_alpha   90.00
_cell.angle_beta   90.00
_cell.angle_gamma   90.00
#
_symmetry.space_group_name_H-M   'P 1'
#
loop_
_entity.id
_entity.type
_entity.pdbx_description
1 polymer ?
#
loop_
_entity_poly.entity_id
_entity_poly.type
_entity_poly.pdbx_seq_one_letter_code
_entity_poly.pdbx_strand_id
1 'polypeptide(L)'
;MLLEPGRGITRADLEPGAPGLWRYRAAFAGEIAAPVVLGEGRTPLVAGEWGGARPLWKLEWCSPTGSFKDRGASVMLSLLRQQGARA
;
A
#
# COMPACT_ATOMS: atom_id res chain seq x y z
N MET A 1 14.49 7.69 12.06
CA MET A 1 14.10 8.14 10.71
C MET A 1 13.17 9.32 10.88
N LEU A 2 13.58 10.53 10.50
CA LEU A 2 12.67 11.66 10.41
C LEU A 2 11.96 11.61 9.04
N LEU A 3 10.67 11.91 9.03
CA LEU A 3 9.87 12.00 7.80
C LEU A 3 10.05 13.40 7.22
N GLU A 4 10.87 13.50 6.18
CA GLU A 4 11.05 14.74 5.42
C GLU A 4 10.10 14.75 4.20
N PRO A 5 9.65 15.94 3.74
CA PRO A 5 8.89 16.04 2.51
C PRO A 5 9.63 15.41 1.32
N GLY A 6 9.00 14.43 0.67
CA GLY A 6 9.52 13.84 -0.56
C GLY A 6 9.23 14.71 -1.79
N ARG A 7 9.87 14.39 -2.92
CA ARG A 7 9.66 15.07 -4.22
C ARG A 7 8.25 14.88 -4.82
N GLY A 8 7.37 14.12 -4.17
CA GLY A 8 6.14 13.58 -4.74
C GLY A 8 6.39 12.45 -5.75
N ILE A 9 5.33 11.87 -6.30
CA ILE A 9 5.42 10.87 -7.38
C ILE A 9 4.60 11.30 -8.59
N THR A 10 5.05 10.84 -9.76
CA THR A 10 4.36 11.00 -11.03
C THR A 10 3.87 9.64 -11.53
N ARG A 11 3.13 9.62 -12.65
CA ARG A 11 2.72 8.37 -13.29
C ARG A 11 3.91 7.53 -13.78
N ALA A 12 5.02 8.18 -14.15
CA ALA A 12 6.23 7.51 -14.62
C ALA A 12 6.95 6.75 -13.49
N ASP A 13 6.70 7.12 -12.24
CA ASP A 13 7.28 6.48 -11.06
C ASP A 13 6.52 5.22 -10.62
N LEU A 14 5.41 4.88 -11.30
CA LEU A 14 4.62 3.70 -10.98
C LEU A 14 5.26 2.45 -11.58
N GLU A 15 5.26 1.36 -10.81
CA GLU A 15 5.75 0.06 -11.26
C GLU A 15 4.57 -0.91 -11.43
N PRO A 16 3.96 -1.04 -12.63
CA PRO A 16 2.69 -1.76 -12.79
C PRO A 16 2.75 -3.25 -12.47
N GLY A 17 3.93 -3.86 -12.64
CA GLY A 17 4.19 -5.28 -12.36
C GLY A 17 4.53 -5.58 -10.90
N ALA A 18 4.77 -4.55 -10.07
CA ALA A 18 5.08 -4.76 -8.66
C ALA A 18 3.82 -5.20 -7.90
N PRO A 19 3.96 -6.10 -6.90
CA PRO A 19 2.83 -6.63 -6.16
C PRO A 19 2.19 -5.57 -5.25
N GLY A 20 0.89 -5.73 -5.02
CA GLY A 20 0.17 -5.00 -3.98
C GLY A 20 0.33 -3.47 -4.01
N LEU A 21 0.76 -2.89 -2.89
CA LEU A 21 1.04 -1.45 -2.80
C LEU A 21 2.43 -1.04 -3.32
N TRP A 22 3.33 -1.99 -3.55
CA TRP A 22 4.74 -1.75 -3.91
C TRP A 22 4.91 -1.10 -5.28
N ARG A 23 3.87 -1.13 -6.12
CA ARG A 23 3.78 -0.31 -7.34
C ARG A 23 3.95 1.19 -7.12
N TYR A 24 3.81 1.65 -5.87
CA TYR A 24 3.98 3.04 -5.44
C TYR A 24 5.27 3.26 -4.65
N ARG A 25 6.29 2.39 -4.76
CA ARG A 25 7.51 2.45 -3.93
C ARG A 25 8.21 3.80 -3.95
N ALA A 26 8.14 4.53 -5.07
CA ALA A 26 8.69 5.89 -5.18
C ALA A 26 8.05 6.91 -4.22
N ALA A 27 6.87 6.61 -3.65
CA ALA A 27 6.19 7.47 -2.67
C ALA A 27 6.61 7.18 -1.23
N PHE A 28 7.37 6.12 -0.97
CA PHE A 28 7.80 5.78 0.38
C PHE A 28 8.99 6.63 0.81
N ALA A 29 9.07 6.90 2.10
CA ALA A 29 10.23 7.54 2.68
C ALA A 29 11.39 6.53 2.67
N GLY A 30 12.38 6.75 1.80
CA GLY A 30 13.57 5.90 1.70
C GLY A 30 13.35 4.58 0.94
N GLU A 31 14.45 3.86 0.77
CA GLU A 31 14.48 2.59 0.04
C GLU A 31 14.28 1.39 0.98
N ILE A 32 13.37 0.50 0.58
CA ILE A 32 13.16 -0.79 1.21
C ILE A 32 13.65 -1.86 0.23
N ALA A 33 14.80 -2.46 0.52
CA ALA A 33 15.48 -3.38 -0.42
C ALA A 33 14.75 -4.71 -0.58
N ALA A 34 14.14 -5.20 0.50
CA ALA A 34 13.43 -6.48 0.52
C ALA A 34 12.04 -6.26 1.13
N PRO A 35 10.99 -6.10 0.31
CA PRO A 35 9.62 -5.95 0.80
C PRO A 35 9.05 -7.24 1.40
N VAL A 36 8.19 -7.09 2.39
CA VAL A 36 7.27 -8.10 2.92
C VAL A 36 5.91 -7.86 2.25
N VAL A 37 5.41 -8.84 1.52
CA VAL A 37 4.15 -8.75 0.77
C VAL A 37 3.15 -9.72 1.39
N LEU A 38 1.97 -9.22 1.74
CA LEU A 38 0.86 -10.02 2.28
C LEU A 38 -0.15 -10.38 1.18
N GLY A 39 -0.11 -9.69 0.04
CA GLY A 39 -1.19 -9.67 -0.95
C GLY A 39 -2.12 -8.48 -0.77
N GLU A 40 -1.67 -7.47 -0.01
CA GLU A 40 -2.38 -6.24 0.27
C GLU A 40 -2.53 -5.35 -0.98
N GLY A 41 -3.50 -4.44 -0.94
CA GLY A 41 -3.71 -3.51 -2.04
C GLY A 41 -4.47 -4.14 -3.21
N ARG A 42 -4.58 -3.39 -4.31
CA ARG A 42 -5.38 -3.76 -5.50
C ARG A 42 -6.82 -4.25 -5.22
N THR A 43 -7.38 -3.88 -4.08
CA THR A 43 -8.74 -4.19 -3.67
C THR A 43 -9.77 -3.63 -4.66
N PRO A 44 -10.96 -4.24 -4.78
CA PRO A 44 -11.99 -3.78 -5.71
C PRO A 44 -12.41 -2.32 -5.46
N LEU A 45 -12.75 -1.63 -6.55
CA LEU A 45 -13.48 -0.35 -6.52
C LEU A 45 -14.83 -0.61 -7.19
N VAL A 46 -15.88 -0.73 -6.37
CA VAL A 46 -17.21 -1.20 -6.82
C VAL A 46 -18.18 -0.03 -6.82
N ALA A 47 -19.00 0.08 -7.86
CA ALA A 47 -20.07 1.08 -7.93
C ALA A 47 -21.39 0.54 -7.39
N GLY A 48 -22.27 1.43 -6.93
CA GLY A 48 -23.67 1.08 -6.65
C GLY A 48 -24.43 2.21 -5.99
N GLU A 49 -25.68 1.93 -5.62
CA GLU A 49 -26.64 2.94 -5.16
C GLU A 49 -26.57 3.15 -3.64
N TRP A 50 -26.60 4.41 -3.20
CA TRP A 50 -26.73 4.80 -1.80
C TRP A 50 -27.43 6.16 -1.69
N GLY A 51 -28.62 6.19 -1.10
CA GLY A 51 -29.33 7.44 -0.83
C GLY A 51 -29.61 8.29 -2.08
N GLY A 52 -29.89 7.67 -3.23
CA GLY A 52 -30.09 8.35 -4.51
C GLY A 52 -28.82 8.78 -5.24
N ALA A 53 -27.63 8.43 -4.72
CA ALA A 53 -26.35 8.64 -5.37
C ALA A 53 -25.69 7.32 -5.80
N ARG A 54 -24.67 7.41 -6.67
CA ARG A 54 -23.90 6.28 -7.20
C ARG A 54 -22.41 6.31 -6.80
N PRO A 55 -22.06 6.19 -5.51
CA PRO A 55 -20.67 6.22 -5.08
C PRO A 55 -19.86 5.00 -5.57
N LEU A 56 -18.53 5.14 -5.50
CA LEU A 56 -17.59 4.04 -5.64
C LEU A 56 -17.05 3.65 -4.26
N TRP A 57 -17.15 2.38 -3.91
CA TRP A 57 -16.63 1.84 -2.66
C TRP A 57 -15.31 1.11 -2.88
N LYS A 58 -14.30 1.53 -2.14
CA LYS A 58 -13.01 0.87 -2.08
C LYS A 58 -13.06 -0.23 -1.02
N LEU A 59 -13.19 -1.49 -1.45
CA LEU A 59 -13.49 -2.61 -0.55
C LEU A 59 -12.23 -3.13 0.16
N GLU A 60 -11.71 -2.38 1.13
CA GLU A 60 -10.45 -2.71 1.80
C GLU A 60 -10.51 -3.99 2.66
N TRP A 61 -11.71 -4.46 3.01
CA TRP A 61 -11.91 -5.74 3.69
C TRP A 61 -11.59 -6.95 2.82
N CYS A 62 -11.37 -6.77 1.51
CA CYS A 62 -10.84 -7.82 0.64
C CYS A 62 -9.31 -8.00 0.76
N SER A 63 -8.64 -7.22 1.61
CA SER A 63 -7.22 -7.42 1.92
C SER A 63 -7.02 -8.69 2.77
N PRO A 64 -5.81 -9.30 2.79
CA PRO A 64 -5.53 -10.59 3.45
C PRO A 64 -6.03 -10.74 4.90
N THR A 65 -5.91 -9.71 5.74
CA THR A 65 -6.38 -9.74 7.14
C THR A 65 -7.76 -9.10 7.34
N GLY A 66 -8.43 -8.72 6.24
CA GLY A 66 -9.77 -8.14 6.29
C GLY A 66 -9.79 -6.63 6.56
N SER A 67 -8.68 -5.91 6.42
CA SER A 67 -8.69 -4.44 6.56
C SER A 67 -7.59 -3.73 5.78
N PHE A 68 -7.75 -2.40 5.63
CA PHE A 68 -6.76 -1.53 4.99
C PHE A 68 -5.38 -1.54 5.69
N LYS A 69 -5.31 -2.02 6.94
CA LYS A 69 -4.08 -2.00 7.74
C LYS A 69 -2.97 -2.85 7.14
N ASP A 70 -3.30 -3.83 6.30
CA ASP A 70 -2.31 -4.66 5.61
C ASP A 70 -1.33 -3.83 4.78
N ARG A 71 -1.77 -2.68 4.25
CA ARG A 71 -0.90 -1.78 3.48
C ARG A 71 0.19 -1.17 4.35
N GLY A 72 -0.20 -0.65 5.51
CA GLY A 72 0.74 -0.08 6.47
C GLY A 72 1.62 -1.15 7.10
N ALA A 73 1.04 -2.30 7.44
CA ALA A 73 1.76 -3.43 8.01
C ALA A 73 2.84 -3.96 7.06
N SER A 74 2.55 -4.09 5.75
CA SER A 74 3.53 -4.48 4.74
C SER A 74 4.75 -3.56 4.74
N VAL A 75 4.57 -2.23 4.71
CA VAL A 75 5.69 -1.28 4.74
C VAL A 75 6.43 -1.32 6.08
N MET A 76 5.70 -1.27 7.19
CA MET A 76 6.27 -1.25 8.54
C MET A 76 7.10 -2.49 8.84
N LEU A 77 6.57 -3.68 8.55
CA LEU A 77 7.28 -4.94 8.76
C LEU A 77 8.51 -5.06 7.86
N SER A 78 8.44 -4.56 6.63
CA SER A 78 9.60 -4.53 5.73
C SER A 78 10.72 -3.66 6.28
N LEU A 79 10.38 -2.47 6.78
CA LEU A 79 11.33 -1.55 7.38
C LEU A 79 11.94 -2.12 8.67
N LEU A 80 11.12 -2.70 9.55
CA LEU A 80 11.60 -3.35 10.78
C LEU A 80 12.54 -4.51 10.48
N ARG A 81 12.19 -5.36 9.49
CA ARG A 81 13.06 -6.46 9.05
C ARG A 81 14.39 -5.94 8.52
N GLN A 82 14.38 -4.86 7.72
CA GLN A 82 15.60 -4.22 7.21
C GLN A 82 16.49 -3.65 8.33
N GLN A 83 15.90 -3.27 9.47
CA GLN A 83 16.61 -2.83 10.67
C GLN A 83 17.10 -4.00 11.55
N GLY A 84 16.88 -5.26 11.14
CA GLY A 84 17.33 -6.44 11.86
C GLY A 84 16.36 -6.95 12.93
N ALA A 85 15.14 -6.41 13.00
CA ALA A 85 14.11 -6.97 13.87
C ALA A 85 13.77 -8.41 13.46
N ARG A 86 13.57 -9.28 14.46
CA ARG A 86 13.20 -10.69 14.32
C ARG A 86 11.95 -10.97 15.14
N ALA A 87 11.25 -12.03 14.81
CA ALA A 87 10.13 -12.55 15.60
C ALA A 87 10.64 -13.18 16.91
#